data_AF-A0A832UAT8-F1
#
_entry.id   AF-A0A832UAT8-F1
#
_cell.length_a   1.000
_cell.length_b   1.000
_cell.length_c   1.000
_cell.angle_alpha   90.00
_cell.angle_beta   90.00
_cell.angle_gamma   90.00
#
_symmetry.space_group_name_H-M   'P 1'
#
loop_
_entity.id
_entity.type
_entity.pdbx_description
1 polymer ?
#
loop_
_entity_poly.entity_id
_entity_poly.type
_entity_poly.pdbx_seq_one_letter_code
_entity_poly.pdbx_strand_id
1 'polypeptide(L)'
;MTDHIYREVESIDDISKINETIRKEIGNADSRDQVTELKRRSRYLVVLLAPDNPTGLAEKFRKLGNLDNAQKKAWEEYVKTTDVANKNLHGGDEYSVGEKPDYVE
;
A
#
# COMPACT_ATOMS: atom_id res chain seq x y z
N MET A 1 14.57 1.21 10.40
CA MET A 1 13.52 1.74 11.30
C MET A 1 12.30 2.04 10.45
N THR A 2 11.43 1.05 10.27
CA THR A 2 10.23 1.12 9.40
C THR A 2 8.96 0.70 10.14
N ASP A 3 9.09 0.41 11.44
CA ASP A 3 8.10 -0.32 12.26
C ASP A 3 6.93 0.51 12.79
N HIS A 4 6.98 1.84 12.72
CA HIS A 4 5.98 2.69 13.41
C HIS A 4 4.75 3.01 12.55
N ILE A 5 4.93 3.28 11.27
CA ILE A 5 3.84 3.74 10.37
C ILE A 5 2.75 2.69 10.14
N TYR A 6 3.07 1.40 10.33
CA TYR A 6 2.15 0.30 10.05
C TYR A 6 1.49 -0.29 11.30
N ARG A 7 2.01 0.02 12.49
CA ARG A 7 1.33 -0.29 13.76
C ARG A 7 0.06 0.53 13.96
N GLU A 8 -0.09 1.63 13.23
CA GLU A 8 -1.24 2.54 13.30
C GLU A 8 -2.40 2.14 12.39
N VAL A 9 -2.29 1.03 11.65
CA VAL A 9 -3.40 0.54 10.82
C VAL A 9 -4.45 -0.10 11.72
N GLU A 10 -5.41 0.70 12.16
CA GLU A 10 -6.53 0.31 13.02
C GLU A 10 -7.79 -0.01 12.22
N SER A 11 -7.90 0.57 11.02
CA SER A 11 -9.10 0.51 10.20
C SER A 11 -8.79 0.48 8.70
N ILE A 12 -9.81 0.14 7.90
CA ILE A 12 -9.76 0.22 6.43
C ILE A 12 -9.53 1.67 5.96
N ASP A 13 -10.01 2.65 6.74
CA ASP A 13 -9.81 4.06 6.45
C ASP A 13 -8.34 4.47 6.58
N ASP A 14 -7.61 3.90 7.55
CA ASP A 14 -6.17 4.16 7.72
C ASP A 14 -5.37 3.70 6.51
N ILE A 15 -5.74 2.57 5.90
CA ILE A 15 -5.14 2.09 4.63
C ILE A 15 -5.26 3.18 3.56
N SER A 16 -6.42 3.85 3.48
CA SER A 16 -6.67 4.91 2.50
C SER A 16 -5.85 6.16 2.81
N LYS A 17 -5.85 6.61 4.08
CA LYS A 17 -5.12 7.80 4.54
C LYS A 17 -3.62 7.67 4.37
N ILE A 18 -3.06 6.51 4.68
CA ILE A 18 -1.63 6.22 4.47
C ILE A 18 -1.31 6.30 2.98
N ASN A 19 -2.10 5.66 2.11
CA ASN A 19 -1.87 5.72 0.67
C ASN A 19 -2.08 7.12 0.08
N GLU A 20 -3.04 7.91 0.59
CA GLU A 20 -3.20 9.31 0.21
C GLU A 20 -1.95 10.13 0.55
N THR A 21 -1.40 9.92 1.74
CA THR A 21 -0.14 10.56 2.17
C THR A 21 1.01 10.15 1.26
N ILE A 22 1.15 8.85 0.98
CA ILE A 22 2.17 8.34 0.05
C ILE A 22 2.03 8.98 -1.34
N ARG A 23 0.82 9.14 -1.88
CA ARG A 23 0.61 9.79 -3.19
C ARG A 23 0.97 11.28 -3.17
N LYS A 24 0.68 12.00 -2.09
CA LYS A 24 1.15 13.39 -1.91
C LYS A 24 2.67 13.46 -1.85
N GLU A 25 3.31 12.54 -1.14
CA GLU A 25 4.77 12.41 -1.09
C GLU A 25 5.35 12.11 -2.49
N ILE A 26 4.70 11.25 -3.29
CA ILE A 26 5.11 10.98 -4.68
C ILE A 26 5.00 12.25 -5.52
N GLY A 27 3.92 13.03 -5.36
CA GLY A 27 3.76 14.31 -6.07
C GLY A 27 4.89 15.31 -5.81
N ASN A 28 5.55 15.22 -4.65
CA ASN A 28 6.65 16.09 -4.23
C ASN A 28 8.02 15.40 -4.30
N ALA A 29 8.11 14.19 -4.87
CA ALA A 29 9.38 13.47 -4.95
C ALA A 29 10.31 14.12 -5.99
N ASP A 30 11.57 14.32 -5.61
CA ASP A 30 12.61 14.96 -6.42
C ASP A 30 13.49 13.94 -7.18
N SER A 31 13.24 12.65 -6.98
CA SER A 31 14.02 11.59 -7.60
C SER A 31 13.23 10.31 -7.84
N ARG A 32 13.72 9.52 -8.79
CA ARG A 32 13.14 8.21 -9.12
C ARG A 32 13.24 7.22 -7.96
N ASP A 33 14.29 7.31 -7.16
CA ASP A 33 14.47 6.45 -5.99
C ASP A 33 13.41 6.75 -4.92
N GLN A 34 13.08 8.03 -4.72
CA GLN A 34 12.00 8.42 -3.81
C GLN A 34 10.64 7.92 -4.30
N VAL A 35 10.31 8.10 -5.59
CA VAL A 35 9.07 7.56 -6.18
C VAL A 35 8.99 6.04 -6.00
N THR A 36 10.10 5.34 -6.26
CA THR A 36 10.20 3.88 -6.14
C THR A 36 9.97 3.43 -4.70
N GLU A 37 10.58 4.09 -3.71
CA GLU A 37 10.44 3.74 -2.30
C GLU A 37 9.01 3.98 -1.80
N LEU A 38 8.39 5.10 -2.19
CA LEU A 38 7.01 5.41 -1.85
C LEU A 38 6.02 4.40 -2.44
N LYS A 39 6.23 4.00 -3.69
CA LYS A 39 5.47 2.91 -4.33
C LYS A 39 5.66 1.57 -3.61
N ARG A 40 6.88 1.26 -3.15
CA ARG A 40 7.16 0.06 -2.35
C ARG A 40 6.45 0.10 -0.99
N ARG A 41 6.43 1.24 -0.32
CA ARG A 41 5.68 1.43 0.95
C ARG A 41 4.18 1.17 0.78
N SER A 42 3.61 1.59 -0.36
CA SER A 42 2.21 1.28 -0.71
C SER A 42 2.00 -0.21 -0.97
N ARG A 43 2.88 -0.87 -1.77
CA ARG A 43 2.85 -2.33 -1.96
C ARG A 43 2.94 -3.09 -0.65
N TYR A 44 3.77 -2.61 0.28
CA TYR A 44 3.99 -3.28 1.55
C TYR A 44 2.73 -3.37 2.41
N LEU A 45 1.80 -2.42 2.32
CA LEU A 45 0.48 -2.52 2.97
C LEU A 45 -0.32 -3.74 2.50
N VAL A 46 -0.23 -4.09 1.22
CA VAL A 46 -0.85 -5.31 0.68
C VAL A 46 -0.22 -6.55 1.32
N VAL A 47 1.12 -6.57 1.41
CA VAL A 47 1.88 -7.68 2.01
C VAL A 47 1.56 -7.86 3.50
N LEU A 48 1.37 -6.75 4.24
CA LEU A 48 1.02 -6.80 5.67
C LEU A 48 -0.36 -7.42 5.93
N LEU A 49 -1.24 -7.39 4.94
CA LEU A 49 -2.57 -8.00 4.99
C LEU A 49 -2.61 -9.42 4.41
N ALA A 50 -1.47 -9.98 4.01
CA ALA A 50 -1.39 -11.38 3.63
C ALA A 50 -1.82 -12.28 4.81
N PRO A 51 -2.65 -13.32 4.59
CA PRO A 51 -3.22 -14.15 5.66
C PRO A 51 -2.22 -14.81 6.62
N ASP A 52 -1.00 -15.05 6.13
CA ASP A 52 0.14 -15.69 6.79
C ASP A 52 1.19 -14.69 7.31
N ASN A 53 0.95 -13.39 7.18
CA ASN A 53 1.89 -12.36 7.61
C ASN A 53 2.05 -12.35 9.16
N PRO A 54 3.28 -12.41 9.69
CA PRO A 54 3.52 -12.54 11.13
C PRO A 54 3.30 -11.25 11.93
N THR A 55 3.03 -10.11 11.28
CA THR A 55 2.82 -8.83 11.97
C THR A 55 1.52 -8.76 12.77
N GLY A 56 0.59 -9.68 12.53
CA GLY A 56 -0.71 -9.73 13.23
C GLY A 56 -1.76 -8.78 12.67
N LEU A 57 -1.44 -7.97 11.66
CA LEU A 57 -2.40 -7.04 11.05
C LEU A 57 -3.54 -7.80 10.35
N ALA A 58 -3.21 -8.82 9.55
CA ALA A 58 -4.20 -9.67 8.91
C ALA A 58 -5.11 -10.38 9.93
N GLU A 59 -4.52 -10.92 11.00
CA GLU A 59 -5.27 -11.59 12.08
C GLU A 59 -6.22 -10.64 12.81
N LYS A 60 -5.79 -9.38 13.02
CA LYS A 60 -6.65 -8.34 13.59
C LYS A 60 -7.87 -8.07 12.70
N PHE A 61 -7.69 -7.82 11.40
CA PHE A 61 -8.82 -7.60 10.50
C PHE A 61 -9.69 -8.85 10.34
N ARG A 62 -9.10 -10.05 10.43
CA ARG A 62 -9.84 -11.31 10.44
C ARG A 62 -10.78 -11.39 11.64
N LYS A 63 -10.30 -11.08 12.85
CA LYS A 63 -11.13 -11.04 14.08
C LYS A 63 -12.25 -10.01 14.00
N LEU A 64 -12.05 -8.93 13.24
CA LEU A 64 -13.06 -7.89 13.00
C LEU A 64 -14.02 -8.24 11.85
N GLY A 65 -13.85 -9.38 11.17
CA GLY A 65 -14.67 -9.78 10.02
C GLY A 65 -14.47 -8.91 8.77
N ASN A 66 -13.33 -8.24 8.64
CA ASN A 66 -13.08 -7.20 7.64
C ASN A 66 -11.80 -7.44 6.80
N LEU A 67 -11.20 -8.63 6.89
CA LEU A 67 -9.92 -8.94 6.22
C LEU A 67 -10.02 -8.76 4.70
N ASP A 68 -11.02 -9.36 4.06
CA ASP A 68 -11.16 -9.32 2.60
C ASP A 68 -11.35 -7.89 2.09
N ASN A 69 -12.15 -7.09 2.81
CA ASN A 69 -12.33 -5.67 2.52
C ASN A 69 -11.04 -4.87 2.70
N ALA A 70 -10.24 -5.16 3.73
CA ALA A 70 -8.95 -4.52 3.95
C ALA A 70 -7.95 -4.88 2.85
N GLN A 71 -7.85 -6.15 2.48
CA GLN A 71 -6.98 -6.66 1.41
C GLN A 71 -7.33 -6.03 0.07
N LYS A 72 -8.62 -6.03 -0.30
CA LYS A 72 -9.12 -5.37 -1.50
C LYS A 72 -8.79 -3.89 -1.50
N LYS A 73 -9.03 -3.20 -0.38
CA LYS A 73 -8.73 -1.77 -0.28
C LYS A 73 -7.24 -1.47 -0.42
N ALA A 74 -6.37 -2.24 0.22
CA ALA A 74 -4.93 -2.07 0.09
C ALA A 74 -4.47 -2.28 -1.36
N TRP A 75 -5.02 -3.27 -2.05
CA TRP A 75 -4.73 -3.51 -3.46
C TRP A 75 -5.19 -2.35 -4.36
N GLU A 76 -6.44 -1.89 -4.20
CA GLU A 76 -6.98 -0.75 -4.95
C GLU A 76 -6.14 0.52 -4.74
N GLU A 77 -5.76 0.81 -3.50
CA GLU A 77 -4.93 1.97 -3.18
C GLU A 77 -3.51 1.83 -3.74
N TYR A 78 -2.95 0.61 -3.79
CA TYR A 78 -1.67 0.35 -4.44
C TYR A 78 -1.73 0.51 -5.97
N VAL A 79 -2.83 0.08 -6.61
CA VAL A 79 -3.06 0.31 -8.05
C VAL A 79 -3.08 1.81 -8.34
N LYS A 80 -3.85 2.59 -7.58
CA LYS A 80 -3.91 4.06 -7.70
C LYS A 80 -2.54 4.70 -7.46
N THR A 81 -1.80 4.21 -6.47
CA THR A 81 -0.48 4.75 -6.13
C THR A 81 0.53 4.46 -7.24
N THR A 82 0.44 3.30 -7.89
CA THR A 82 1.27 2.95 -9.05
C THR A 82 0.96 3.87 -10.24
N ASP A 83 -0.31 4.18 -10.50
CA ASP A 83 -0.70 5.16 -11.53
C ASP A 83 -0.15 6.57 -11.23
N VAL A 84 -0.23 7.02 -9.98
CA VAL A 84 0.37 8.31 -9.57
C VAL A 84 1.89 8.31 -9.67
N ALA A 85 2.54 7.19 -9.34
CA ALA A 85 3.98 7.03 -9.53
C ALA A 85 4.37 7.16 -11.00
N ASN A 86 3.61 6.54 -11.91
CA ASN A 86 3.88 6.62 -13.34
C ASN A 86 3.70 8.04 -13.91
N LYS A 87 2.71 8.77 -13.41
CA LYS A 87 2.44 10.16 -13.80
C LYS A 87 3.44 11.19 -13.23
N ASN A 88 4.28 10.80 -12.27
CA ASN A 88 5.33 11.67 -11.74
C ASN A 88 6.48 11.81 -12.76
N LEU A 89 7.06 13.01 -12.88
CA LEU A 89 8.16 13.34 -13.79
C LEU A 89 9.37 12.40 -13.64
N HIS A 90 9.67 11.96 -12.41
CA HIS A 90 10.78 11.08 -12.10
C HIS A 90 10.41 9.59 -12.18
N GLY A 91 9.11 9.26 -12.24
CA GLY A 91 8.64 7.89 -12.34
C GLY A 91 8.60 7.39 -13.78
N GLY A 92 7.86 8.11 -14.65
CA GLY A 92 7.55 7.67 -16.01
C GLY A 92 6.70 6.40 -16.05
N ASP A 93 6.29 5.95 -17.24
CA ASP A 93 5.37 4.81 -17.43
C ASP A 93 5.99 3.41 -17.21
N GLU A 94 6.95 3.29 -16.29
CA GLU A 94 7.77 2.09 -16.13
C GLU A 94 7.33 1.19 -14.96
N TYR A 95 6.50 1.69 -14.04
CA TYR A 95 6.05 0.87 -12.91
C TYR A 95 4.86 0.01 -13.29
N SER A 96 5.04 -1.30 -13.14
CA SER A 96 3.94 -2.27 -13.16
C SER A 96 3.34 -2.46 -11.78
N VAL A 97 2.02 -2.65 -11.77
CA VAL A 97 1.25 -3.08 -10.61
C VAL A 97 1.62 -4.52 -10.23
N GLY A 98 2.02 -5.34 -11.22
CA GLY A 98 2.25 -6.77 -11.06
C GLY A 98 0.93 -7.54 -10.92
N GLU A 99 1.04 -8.82 -10.57
CA GLU A 99 -0.12 -9.68 -10.36
C GLU A 99 -0.83 -9.32 -9.05
N LYS A 100 -2.17 -9.32 -9.12
CA LYS A 100 -3.03 -9.25 -7.93
C LYS A 100 -2.77 -10.52 -7.11
N PRO A 101 -2.46 -10.41 -5.80
CA PRO A 101 -2.28 -11.59 -4.97
C PRO A 101 -3.55 -12.45 -4.93
N ASP A 102 -3.38 -13.76 -4.82
CA ASP A 102 -4.45 -14.76 -4.79
C ASP A 102 -5.40 -14.62 -3.59
N TYR A 103 -4.89 -14.10 -2.47
CA TYR A 103 -5.67 -13.79 -1.28
C TYR A 103 -6.48 -12.49 -1.38
N VAL A 104 -6.45 -11.78 -2.50
CA VAL A 104 -7.27 -10.58 -2.71
C VAL A 104 -8.41 -10.93 -3.65
N GLU A 105 -9.63 -11.03 -3.12
CA GLU A 105 -10.86 -11.30 -3.91
C GLU A 105 -11.27 -10.13 -4.83
#